data_AF-A0A5D2BAV0-F1
#
_entry.id   AF-A0A5D2BAV0-F1
#
_cell.length_a   1.000
_cell.length_b   1.000
_cell.length_c   1.000
_cell.angle_alpha   90.00
_cell.angle_beta   90.00
_cell.angle_gamma   90.00
#
_symmetry.space_group_name_H-M   'P 1'
#
loop_
_entity.id
_entity.type
_entity.pdbx_description
1 polymer ?
#
loop_
_entity_poly.entity_id
_entity_poly.type
_entity_poly.pdbx_seq_one_letter_code
_entity_poly.pdbx_strand_id
1 'polypeptide(L)'
;MVQLKEFRIVMPMSLEEYQVAQMYMVMKMQQQSTNGDEGVEVLENKRFQDDVFGKGQFTSKVYRLQSKAPAWLTTIAPKDALVMQEEAWNAYPRCKTVIKCPYFTKFSLTIETVHRADNGTSENVHGLNEEQLAARQVEIIDIASAETDYWSYAIGSSSFDFSKFKSTKSGRGPLLDGWQDNYRPVMTAYKLVTIDAPYWGFGYRLEQALLAGERALFIESHRNCFGWIDEWFGLTMQQIRELEQQGDCLLNEKISKPALLTDAADCEQRFTHSSERQVQQVVHT
;
A
#
# COMPACT_ATOMS: atom_id res chain seq x y z
N MET A 1 23.13 6.17 -7.23
CA MET A 1 22.78 7.50 -7.78
C MET A 1 21.34 7.64 -7.38
N VAL A 2 20.98 8.64 -6.58
CA VAL A 2 19.65 8.69 -5.98
C VAL A 2 18.58 8.58 -7.07
N GLN A 3 17.72 7.56 -6.98
CA GLN A 3 16.58 7.41 -7.88
C GLN A 3 15.46 8.32 -7.40
N LEU A 4 14.93 9.15 -8.29
CA LEU A 4 13.81 10.04 -8.01
C LEU A 4 12.71 9.84 -9.05
N LYS A 5 11.60 9.23 -8.66
CA LYS A 5 10.51 8.89 -9.57
C LYS A 5 9.16 9.22 -8.95
N GLU A 6 8.31 9.90 -9.69
CA GLU A 6 6.93 10.22 -9.32
C GLU A 6 5.96 9.32 -10.07
N PHE A 7 5.15 8.57 -9.31
CA PHE A 7 4.05 7.78 -9.85
C PHE A 7 2.74 8.54 -9.65
N ARG A 8 1.98 8.73 -10.72
CA ARG A 8 0.65 9.36 -10.70
C ARG A 8 -0.41 8.29 -10.91
N ILE A 9 -1.25 8.09 -9.91
CA ILE A 9 -2.26 7.02 -9.93
C ILE A 9 -3.63 7.66 -9.82
N VAL A 10 -4.36 7.70 -10.94
CA VAL A 10 -5.73 8.22 -11.00
C VAL A 10 -6.67 7.15 -10.45
N MET A 11 -7.65 7.57 -9.65
CA MET A 11 -8.63 6.68 -9.01
C MET A 11 -10.06 7.15 -9.28
N PRO A 12 -11.01 6.23 -9.56
CA PRO A 12 -12.42 6.54 -9.83
C PRO A 12 -13.22 6.79 -8.54
N MET A 13 -12.74 7.70 -7.69
CA MET A 13 -13.34 8.03 -6.40
C MET A 13 -12.96 9.44 -5.94
N SER A 14 -13.66 9.97 -4.93
CA SER A 14 -13.30 11.25 -4.31
C SER A 14 -12.08 11.10 -3.37
N LEU A 15 -11.55 12.23 -2.89
CA LEU A 15 -10.48 12.23 -1.88
C LEU A 15 -10.94 11.57 -0.57
N GLU A 16 -12.15 11.89 -0.12
CA GLU A 16 -12.74 11.37 1.12
C GLU A 16 -12.94 9.86 1.05
N GLU A 17 -13.43 9.37 -0.09
CA GLU A 17 -13.60 7.93 -0.34
C GLU A 17 -12.26 7.22 -0.40
N TYR A 18 -11.27 7.81 -1.10
CA TYR A 18 -9.93 7.22 -1.16
C TYR A 18 -9.27 7.10 0.21
N GLN A 19 -9.50 8.06 1.11
CA GLN A 19 -8.96 7.97 2.47
C GLN A 19 -9.45 6.70 3.18
N VAL A 20 -10.75 6.39 3.06
CA VAL A 20 -11.34 5.15 3.61
C VAL A 20 -10.83 3.91 2.87
N ALA A 21 -10.83 3.96 1.53
CA ALA A 21 -10.39 2.85 0.68
C ALA A 21 -8.93 2.46 0.97
N GLN A 22 -8.04 3.44 1.11
CA GLN A 22 -6.63 3.23 1.41
C GLN A 22 -6.45 2.54 2.77
N MET A 23 -7.13 3.02 3.81
CA MET A 23 -7.04 2.40 5.14
C MET A 23 -7.54 0.95 5.12
N TYR A 24 -8.67 0.71 4.47
CA TYR A 24 -9.23 -0.63 4.31
C TYR A 24 -8.27 -1.56 3.55
N MET A 25 -7.76 -1.07 2.42
CA MET A 25 -6.84 -1.81 1.58
C MET A 25 -5.55 -2.17 2.33
N VAL A 26 -4.94 -1.22 3.06
CA VAL A 26 -3.73 -1.46 3.84
C VAL A 26 -3.98 -2.53 4.89
N MET A 27 -5.03 -2.38 5.69
CA MET A 27 -5.41 -3.36 6.72
C MET A 27 -5.58 -4.77 6.11
N LYS A 28 -6.37 -4.90 5.04
CA LYS A 28 -6.67 -6.19 4.42
C LYS A 28 -5.44 -6.81 3.74
N MET A 29 -4.63 -6.03 3.03
CA MET A 29 -3.39 -6.53 2.42
C MET A 29 -2.41 -7.03 3.48
N GLN A 30 -2.25 -6.30 4.61
CA GLN A 30 -1.40 -6.74 5.71
C GLN A 30 -1.88 -8.07 6.31
N GLN A 31 -3.20 -8.24 6.47
CA GLN A 31 -3.79 -9.49 6.97
C GLN A 31 -3.56 -10.66 6.01
N GLN A 32 -3.62 -10.42 4.70
CA GLN A 32 -3.37 -11.43 3.67
C GLN A 32 -1.88 -11.76 3.51
N SER A 33 -0.99 -10.80 3.76
CA SER A 33 0.45 -11.00 3.65
C SER A 33 1.11 -11.56 4.90
N THR A 34 0.38 -11.62 6.03
CA THR A 34 0.93 -12.05 7.32
C THR A 34 0.53 -13.47 7.67
N ASN A 35 1.55 -14.31 7.85
CA ASN A 35 1.47 -15.69 8.31
C ASN A 35 2.37 -15.88 9.56
N GLY A 36 2.62 -17.12 9.98
CA GLY A 36 3.38 -17.41 11.20
C GLY A 36 4.87 -17.04 11.13
N ASP A 37 5.45 -16.94 9.93
CA ASP A 37 6.90 -16.74 9.74
C ASP A 37 7.25 -15.40 9.07
N GLU A 38 6.32 -14.85 8.27
CA GLU A 38 6.48 -13.62 7.49
C GLU A 38 5.24 -12.72 7.60
N GLY A 39 5.44 -11.41 7.51
CA GLY A 39 4.34 -10.47 7.56
C GLY A 39 4.70 -9.10 8.08
N VAL A 40 3.69 -8.42 8.62
CA VAL A 40 3.78 -7.05 9.12
C VAL A 40 3.46 -6.99 10.60
N GLU A 41 4.40 -6.46 11.36
CA GLU A 41 4.27 -6.19 12.79
C GLU A 41 4.07 -4.69 13.00
N VAL A 42 3.01 -4.30 13.72
CA VAL A 42 2.73 -2.88 14.01
C VAL A 42 3.29 -2.57 15.39
N LEU A 43 4.33 -1.73 15.43
CA LEU A 43 5.04 -1.36 16.66
C LEU A 43 4.38 -0.18 17.36
N GLU A 44 3.99 0.84 16.58
CA GLU A 44 3.36 2.04 17.11
C GLU A 44 2.28 2.52 16.14
N ASN A 45 1.13 2.94 16.68
CA ASN A 45 0.05 3.56 15.94
C ASN A 45 -0.55 4.66 16.82
N LYS A 46 -0.13 5.92 16.62
CA LYS A 46 -0.52 7.05 17.48
C LYS A 46 -0.85 8.30 16.68
N ARG A 47 -1.67 9.18 17.28
CA ARG A 47 -1.90 10.52 16.72
C ARG A 47 -0.65 11.38 16.91
N PHE A 48 -0.37 12.24 15.94
CA PHE A 48 0.65 13.28 16.07
C PHE A 48 0.07 14.65 15.69
N GLN A 49 0.78 15.68 16.14
CA GLN A 49 0.56 17.05 15.72
C GLN A 49 1.93 17.65 15.39
N ASP A 50 2.04 18.21 14.20
CA ASP A 50 3.25 18.83 13.67
C ASP A 50 2.91 20.23 13.16
N ASP A 51 3.86 21.16 13.28
CA ASP A 51 3.64 22.57 12.90
C ASP A 51 3.50 22.76 11.39
N VAL A 52 4.11 21.88 10.59
CA VAL A 52 4.13 21.93 9.12
C VAL A 52 3.08 21.01 8.51
N PHE A 53 2.98 19.77 9.01
CA PHE A 53 2.06 18.75 8.49
C PHE A 53 0.66 18.81 9.14
N GLY A 54 0.51 19.49 10.28
CA GLY A 54 -0.74 19.56 11.00
C GLY A 54 -1.02 18.30 11.82
N LYS A 55 -2.29 17.93 11.95
CA LYS A 55 -2.72 16.75 12.72
C LYS A 55 -2.76 15.52 11.81
N GLY A 56 -2.26 14.40 12.32
CA GLY A 56 -2.23 13.16 11.55
C GLY A 56 -2.08 11.90 12.41
N GLN A 57 -1.82 10.79 11.74
CA GLN A 57 -1.52 9.50 12.34
C GLN A 57 -0.09 9.09 12.02
N PHE A 58 0.67 8.72 13.04
CA PHE A 58 1.99 8.14 12.92
C PHE A 58 1.89 6.63 13.11
N THR A 59 2.54 5.89 12.22
CA THR A 59 2.69 4.45 12.36
C THR A 59 4.15 4.04 12.21
N SER A 60 4.59 3.10 13.05
CA SER A 60 5.87 2.41 12.90
C SER A 60 5.61 0.91 12.72
N LYS A 61 6.17 0.33 11.66
CA LYS A 61 5.94 -1.06 11.26
C LYS A 61 7.23 -1.77 10.93
N VAL A 62 7.24 -3.08 11.13
CA VAL A 62 8.32 -3.97 10.72
C VAL A 62 7.78 -4.97 9.70
N TYR A 63 8.41 -5.02 8.53
CA TYR A 63 8.10 -5.98 7.48
C TYR A 63 9.15 -7.08 7.46
N ARG A 64 8.69 -8.31 7.64
CA ARG A 64 9.49 -9.55 7.55
C ARG A 64 9.07 -10.28 6.27
N LEU A 65 9.74 -10.00 5.16
CA LEU A 65 9.34 -10.46 3.81
C LEU A 65 10.47 -11.27 3.15
N GLN A 66 11.04 -12.21 3.88
CA GLN A 66 12.27 -12.90 3.50
C GLN A 66 12.11 -13.70 2.19
N SER A 67 10.95 -14.31 1.97
CA SER A 67 10.59 -15.07 0.78
C SER A 67 10.40 -14.20 -0.46
N LYS A 68 10.09 -12.91 -0.27
CA LYS A 68 9.87 -11.94 -1.35
C LYS A 68 11.16 -11.24 -1.79
N ALA A 69 12.27 -11.47 -1.08
CA ALA A 69 13.55 -10.89 -1.44
C ALA A 69 14.09 -11.50 -2.75
N PRO A 70 14.62 -10.69 -3.69
CA PRO A 70 15.27 -11.19 -4.88
C PRO A 70 16.41 -12.17 -4.56
N ALA A 71 16.52 -13.25 -5.33
CA ALA A 71 17.52 -14.30 -5.09
C ALA A 71 18.96 -13.77 -5.00
N TRP A 72 19.33 -12.79 -5.83
CA TRP A 72 20.67 -12.18 -5.79
C TRP A 72 20.95 -11.40 -4.49
N LEU A 73 19.93 -10.91 -3.80
CA LEU A 73 20.12 -10.20 -2.53
C LEU A 73 20.48 -11.18 -1.41
N THR A 74 19.95 -12.40 -1.48
CA THR A 74 20.24 -13.48 -0.52
C THR A 74 21.67 -14.02 -0.61
N THR A 75 22.42 -13.69 -1.66
CA THR A 75 23.86 -14.00 -1.75
C THR A 75 24.73 -12.95 -1.05
N ILE A 76 24.16 -11.79 -0.71
CA ILE A 76 24.85 -10.63 -0.13
C ILE A 76 24.48 -10.46 1.35
N ALA A 77 23.23 -10.74 1.70
CA ALA A 77 22.71 -10.62 3.05
C ALA A 77 21.95 -11.89 3.47
N PRO A 78 22.07 -12.32 4.74
CA PRO A 78 21.21 -13.33 5.32
C PRO A 78 19.72 -12.95 5.20
N LYS A 79 18.84 -13.94 4.96
CA LYS A 79 17.40 -13.71 4.77
C LYS A 79 16.72 -13.06 5.98
N ASP A 80 17.13 -13.45 7.18
CA ASP A 80 16.68 -12.89 8.46
C ASP A 80 17.14 -11.45 8.69
N ALA A 81 18.15 -10.98 7.95
CA ALA A 81 18.62 -9.60 8.00
C ALA A 81 17.84 -8.66 7.06
N LEU A 82 17.03 -9.20 6.14
CA LEU A 82 16.22 -8.45 5.17
C LEU A 82 14.89 -7.96 5.77
N VAL A 83 14.97 -7.43 6.98
CA VAL A 83 13.84 -6.81 7.67
C VAL A 83 13.78 -5.33 7.30
N MET A 84 12.61 -4.86 6.90
CA MET A 84 12.38 -3.45 6.60
C MET A 84 11.64 -2.79 7.77
N GLN A 85 12.09 -1.61 8.16
CA GLN A 85 11.44 -0.77 9.16
C GLN A 85 10.80 0.41 8.43
N GLU A 86 9.51 0.61 8.64
CA GLU A 86 8.75 1.71 8.09
C GLU A 86 8.31 2.64 9.20
N GLU A 87 8.49 3.93 8.97
CA GLU A 87 7.85 5.01 9.71
C GLU A 87 7.00 5.82 8.74
N ALA A 88 5.73 6.03 9.06
CA ALA A 88 4.80 6.78 8.23
C ALA A 88 4.09 7.88 9.02
N TRP A 89 4.04 9.07 8.44
CA TRP A 89 3.34 10.26 8.94
C TRP A 89 2.21 10.59 7.97
N ASN A 90 0.99 10.16 8.31
CA ASN A 90 -0.19 10.38 7.52
C ASN A 90 -0.97 11.59 8.03
N ALA A 91 -0.80 12.74 7.37
CA ALA A 91 -1.57 13.96 7.57
C ALA A 91 -2.41 14.25 6.30
N TYR A 92 -3.30 13.31 5.96
CA TYR A 92 -4.10 13.34 4.74
C TYR A 92 -4.66 14.75 4.46
N PRO A 93 -4.48 15.29 3.23
CA PRO A 93 -4.11 14.62 1.99
C PRO A 93 -2.60 14.46 1.74
N ARG A 94 -1.74 14.73 2.71
CA ARG A 94 -0.29 14.51 2.61
C ARG A 94 0.17 13.34 3.45
N CYS A 95 1.05 12.51 2.91
CA CYS A 95 1.66 11.42 3.65
C CYS A 95 3.16 11.38 3.37
N LYS A 96 3.95 11.03 4.37
CA LYS A 96 5.37 10.73 4.22
C LYS A 96 5.65 9.37 4.82
N THR A 97 6.32 8.51 4.08
CA THR A 97 6.75 7.19 4.54
C THR A 97 8.25 7.08 4.34
N VAL A 98 8.97 6.59 5.35
CA VAL A 98 10.40 6.34 5.31
C VAL A 98 10.63 4.88 5.62
N ILE A 99 11.28 4.17 4.71
CA ILE A 99 11.62 2.76 4.82
C ILE A 99 13.14 2.63 4.91
N LYS A 100 13.60 1.89 5.92
CA LYS A 100 15.01 1.60 6.18
C LYS A 100 15.21 0.11 6.38
N CYS A 101 16.44 -0.35 6.22
CA CYS A 101 16.83 -1.73 6.55
C CYS A 101 18.00 -1.67 7.55
N PRO A 102 17.87 -2.23 8.77
CA PRO A 102 18.94 -2.20 9.75
C PRO A 102 20.26 -2.80 9.27
N TYR A 103 20.21 -3.81 8.40
CA TYR A 103 21.39 -4.42 7.81
C TYR A 103 22.08 -3.50 6.78
N PHE A 104 21.28 -2.77 6.01
CA PHE A 104 21.76 -1.79 5.04
C PHE A 104 21.65 -0.37 5.63
N THR A 105 22.53 -0.02 6.56
CA THR A 105 22.48 1.25 7.32
C THR A 105 22.55 2.54 6.49
N LYS A 106 23.16 2.49 5.29
CA LYS A 106 23.22 3.62 4.35
C LYS A 106 22.02 3.69 3.39
N PHE A 107 21.16 2.67 3.39
CA PHE A 107 19.99 2.64 2.50
C PHE A 107 18.87 3.49 3.09
N SER A 108 18.20 4.24 2.21
CA SER A 108 16.93 4.88 2.53
C SER A 108 15.99 4.84 1.33
N LEU A 109 14.71 4.61 1.60
CA LEU A 109 13.62 4.77 0.65
C LEU A 109 12.59 5.69 1.28
N THR A 110 12.27 6.79 0.62
CA THR A 110 11.26 7.74 1.06
C THR A 110 10.15 7.83 0.03
N ILE A 111 8.90 7.74 0.48
CA ILE A 111 7.70 7.94 -0.34
C ILE A 111 6.97 9.16 0.21
N GLU A 112 6.91 10.23 -0.56
CA GLU A 112 6.09 11.40 -0.26
C GLU A 112 4.85 11.34 -1.14
N THR A 113 3.67 11.39 -0.54
CA THR A 113 2.40 11.33 -1.26
C THR A 113 1.60 12.61 -1.08
N VAL A 114 1.12 13.18 -2.18
CA VAL A 114 0.10 14.25 -2.19
C VAL A 114 -1.13 13.74 -2.93
N HIS A 115 -2.30 13.85 -2.32
CA HIS A 115 -3.57 13.51 -2.96
C HIS A 115 -4.26 14.79 -3.46
N ARG A 116 -4.72 14.80 -4.71
CA ARG A 116 -5.45 15.92 -5.32
C ARG A 116 -6.74 15.44 -5.98
N ALA A 117 -7.76 16.30 -5.99
CA ALA A 117 -9.01 16.07 -6.72
C ALA A 117 -8.84 16.46 -8.20
N ASP A 118 -7.93 15.77 -8.88
CA ASP A 118 -7.64 15.92 -10.32
C ASP A 118 -7.38 14.57 -10.97
N ASN A 119 -7.07 14.59 -12.27
CA ASN A 119 -6.78 13.42 -13.11
C ASN A 119 -5.29 13.30 -13.48
N GLY A 120 -4.36 13.72 -12.62
CA GLY A 120 -2.92 13.54 -12.86
C GLY A 120 -2.22 14.68 -13.57
N THR A 121 -2.89 15.84 -13.69
CA THR A 121 -2.44 17.01 -14.44
C THR A 121 -1.68 18.04 -13.61
N SER A 122 -1.69 17.93 -12.28
CA SER A 122 -0.96 18.88 -11.42
C SER A 122 0.55 18.65 -11.50
N GLU A 123 1.29 19.72 -11.83
CA GLU A 123 2.75 19.68 -11.87
C GLU A 123 3.40 20.09 -10.55
N ASN A 124 4.56 19.49 -10.28
CA ASN A 124 5.42 19.75 -9.13
C ASN A 124 4.67 19.88 -7.78
N VAL A 125 3.70 19.00 -7.51
CA VAL A 125 2.88 19.07 -6.29
C VAL A 125 3.67 18.90 -4.99
N HIS A 126 4.89 18.36 -5.07
CA HIS A 126 5.82 18.17 -3.97
C HIS A 126 6.71 19.40 -3.71
N GLY A 127 6.69 20.42 -4.57
CA GLY A 127 7.51 21.63 -4.39
C GLY A 127 9.00 21.36 -4.55
N LEU A 128 9.38 20.49 -5.48
CA LEU A 128 10.77 20.18 -5.80
C LEU A 128 11.49 21.42 -6.36
N ASN A 129 12.78 21.52 -6.04
CA ASN A 129 13.64 22.53 -6.66
C ASN A 129 13.96 22.18 -8.13
N GLU A 130 14.61 23.09 -8.85
CA GLU A 130 14.90 22.93 -10.28
C GLU A 130 15.73 21.69 -10.60
N GLU A 131 16.75 21.39 -9.79
CA GLU A 131 17.64 20.24 -9.97
C GLU A 131 16.89 18.91 -9.78
N GLN A 132 16.12 18.80 -8.69
CA GLN A 132 15.28 17.64 -8.41
C GLN A 132 14.20 17.47 -9.47
N LEU A 133 13.57 18.55 -9.91
CA LEU A 133 12.53 18.51 -10.93
C LEU A 133 13.08 18.05 -12.28
N ALA A 134 14.31 18.45 -12.64
CA ALA A 134 15.00 18.00 -13.84
C ALA A 134 15.41 16.52 -13.76
N ALA A 135 15.76 16.02 -12.57
CA ALA A 135 16.10 14.61 -12.35
C ALA A 135 14.86 13.70 -12.23
N ARG A 136 13.70 14.25 -11.84
CA ARG A 136 12.46 13.50 -11.61
C ARG A 136 11.96 12.84 -12.89
N GLN A 137 11.76 11.53 -12.82
CA GLN A 137 11.00 10.79 -13.83
C GLN A 137 9.54 10.70 -13.42
N VAL A 138 8.60 10.93 -14.34
CA VAL A 138 7.15 10.80 -14.07
C VAL A 138 6.61 9.58 -14.80
N GLU A 139 5.84 8.76 -14.10
CA GLU A 139 5.09 7.65 -14.66
C GLU A 139 3.61 7.76 -14.27
N ILE A 140 2.72 7.62 -15.26
CA ILE A 140 1.28 7.53 -15.02
C ILE A 140 0.90 6.06 -14.95
N ILE A 141 0.27 5.65 -13.85
CA ILE A 141 -0.20 4.28 -13.64
C ILE A 141 -1.70 4.22 -13.96
N ASP A 142 -2.05 3.30 -14.85
CA ASP A 142 -3.45 2.91 -15.08
C ASP A 142 -3.77 1.61 -14.34
N ILE A 143 -4.66 1.69 -13.34
CA ILE A 143 -5.10 0.53 -12.57
C ILE A 143 -5.90 -0.47 -13.41
N ALA A 144 -6.46 -0.06 -14.56
CA ALA A 144 -7.19 -0.94 -15.46
C ALA A 144 -6.28 -1.67 -16.45
N SER A 145 -5.00 -1.29 -16.54
CA SER A 145 -4.03 -1.95 -17.43
C SER A 145 -3.84 -3.43 -17.08
N ALA A 146 -3.60 -4.24 -18.11
CA ALA A 146 -3.35 -5.68 -18.01
C ALA A 146 -1.84 -6.02 -17.93
N GLU A 147 -0.96 -5.02 -17.78
CA GLU A 147 0.48 -5.24 -17.65
C GLU A 147 0.81 -6.13 -16.43
N THR A 148 1.59 -7.19 -16.65
CA THR A 148 2.07 -8.09 -15.61
C THR A 148 3.59 -8.22 -15.68
N ASP A 149 4.24 -8.15 -14.53
CA ASP A 149 5.69 -8.36 -14.39
C ASP A 149 6.00 -9.33 -13.24
N TYR A 150 7.29 -9.66 -13.04
CA TYR A 150 7.73 -10.54 -11.94
C TYR A 150 7.27 -10.04 -10.57
N TRP A 151 7.29 -8.73 -10.35
CA TRP A 151 6.93 -8.12 -9.07
C TRP A 151 5.41 -8.17 -8.81
N SER A 152 4.60 -8.09 -9.86
CA SER A 152 3.16 -8.32 -9.82
C SER A 152 2.84 -9.73 -9.28
N TYR A 153 3.62 -10.75 -9.67
CA TYR A 153 3.49 -12.09 -9.11
C TYR A 153 3.92 -12.16 -7.63
N ALA A 154 5.06 -11.55 -7.28
CA ALA A 154 5.60 -11.59 -5.91
C ALA A 154 4.73 -10.88 -4.86
N ILE A 155 4.02 -9.83 -5.28
CA ILE A 155 3.11 -9.06 -4.42
C ILE A 155 1.77 -9.78 -4.28
N GLY A 156 1.35 -10.50 -5.32
CA GLY A 156 0.04 -11.12 -5.46
C GLY A 156 -0.81 -10.28 -6.41
N SER A 157 -1.46 -10.91 -7.39
CA SER A 157 -2.28 -10.21 -8.38
C SER A 157 -3.73 -10.21 -7.97
N SER A 158 -4.37 -9.05 -8.07
CA SER A 158 -5.81 -8.91 -7.96
C SER A 158 -6.51 -9.71 -9.06
N SER A 159 -7.55 -10.46 -8.71
CA SER A 159 -8.32 -11.27 -9.67
C SER A 159 -9.35 -10.47 -10.47
N PHE A 160 -9.50 -9.17 -10.20
CA PHE A 160 -10.46 -8.32 -10.87
C PHE A 160 -10.03 -7.98 -12.30
N ASP A 161 -10.95 -8.21 -13.24
CA ASP A 161 -10.90 -7.65 -14.58
C ASP A 161 -11.69 -6.34 -14.59
N PHE A 162 -10.99 -5.20 -14.49
CA PHE A 162 -11.64 -3.89 -14.40
C PHE A 162 -12.36 -3.45 -15.68
N SER A 163 -12.09 -4.09 -16.82
CA SER A 163 -12.85 -3.88 -18.04
C SER A 163 -14.27 -4.47 -17.96
N LYS A 164 -14.53 -5.35 -16.98
CA LYS A 164 -15.82 -6.00 -16.75
C LYS A 164 -16.41 -5.73 -15.38
N PHE A 165 -15.57 -5.42 -14.39
CA PHE A 165 -15.99 -5.22 -13.01
C PHE A 165 -16.92 -4.01 -12.89
N LYS A 166 -18.05 -4.20 -12.20
CA LYS A 166 -18.94 -3.13 -11.81
C LYS A 166 -19.38 -3.34 -10.36
N SER A 167 -19.11 -2.34 -9.53
CA SER A 167 -19.52 -2.29 -8.13
C SER A 167 -21.03 -2.34 -8.00
N THR A 168 -21.52 -3.22 -7.14
CA THR A 168 -22.94 -3.35 -6.83
C THR A 168 -23.42 -2.26 -5.88
N LYS A 169 -22.55 -1.77 -4.98
CA LYS A 169 -22.90 -0.72 -4.00
C LYS A 169 -22.79 0.69 -4.55
N SER A 170 -21.75 0.99 -5.31
CA SER A 170 -21.49 2.34 -5.85
C SER A 170 -21.94 2.52 -7.31
N GLY A 171 -22.18 1.42 -8.02
CA GLY A 171 -22.46 1.42 -9.46
C GLY A 171 -21.25 1.74 -10.34
N ARG A 172 -20.05 1.87 -9.77
CA ARG A 172 -18.82 2.26 -10.49
C ARG A 172 -18.19 1.10 -11.26
N GLY A 173 -17.47 1.44 -12.32
CA GLY A 173 -16.99 0.49 -13.34
C GLY A 173 -18.05 0.15 -14.40
N PRO A 174 -17.66 -0.54 -15.49
CA PRO A 174 -16.30 -0.93 -15.84
C PRO A 174 -15.39 0.25 -16.17
N LEU A 175 -14.07 0.05 -16.00
CA LEU A 175 -13.04 0.98 -16.41
C LEU A 175 -12.57 0.59 -17.82
N LEU A 176 -13.01 1.37 -18.81
CA LEU A 176 -12.64 1.19 -20.21
C LEU A 176 -11.46 2.09 -20.59
N ASP A 177 -10.91 1.92 -21.79
CA ASP A 177 -9.82 2.76 -22.29
C ASP A 177 -10.17 4.25 -22.20
N GLY A 178 -9.28 5.05 -21.60
CA GLY A 178 -9.51 6.48 -21.39
C GLY A 178 -10.54 6.81 -20.29
N TRP A 179 -10.81 5.89 -19.36
CA TRP A 179 -11.75 6.13 -18.26
C TRP A 179 -11.36 7.35 -17.42
N GLN A 180 -10.06 7.62 -17.24
CA GLN A 180 -9.53 8.72 -16.41
C GLN A 180 -10.09 10.08 -16.83
N ASP A 181 -10.36 10.29 -18.11
CA ASP A 181 -10.85 11.56 -18.64
C ASP A 181 -12.36 11.75 -18.42
N ASN A 182 -13.11 10.65 -18.42
CA ASN A 182 -14.58 10.65 -18.46
C ASN A 182 -15.22 10.31 -17.11
N TYR A 183 -14.49 9.71 -16.18
CA TYR A 183 -15.01 9.32 -14.87
C TYR A 183 -15.12 10.51 -13.92
N ARG A 184 -16.20 10.61 -13.15
CA ARG A 184 -16.28 11.55 -12.02
C ARG A 184 -17.07 10.90 -10.87
N PRO A 185 -16.70 11.11 -9.59
CA PRO A 185 -15.50 11.84 -9.14
C PRO A 185 -14.20 11.11 -9.48
N VAL A 186 -13.10 11.86 -9.54
CA VAL A 186 -11.73 11.32 -9.64
C VAL A 186 -10.80 12.05 -8.67
N MET A 187 -9.78 11.34 -8.25
CA MET A 187 -8.65 11.87 -7.50
C MET A 187 -7.37 11.24 -8.05
N THR A 188 -6.22 11.86 -7.74
CA THR A 188 -4.92 11.30 -8.07
C THR A 188 -4.04 11.26 -6.83
N ALA A 189 -3.38 10.13 -6.62
CA ALA A 189 -2.27 9.98 -5.69
C ALA A 189 -0.95 10.25 -6.44
N TYR A 190 -0.27 11.34 -6.09
CA TYR A 190 1.08 11.66 -6.58
C TYR A 190 2.08 11.12 -5.58
N LYS A 191 2.77 10.04 -5.94
CA LYS A 191 3.72 9.32 -5.08
C LYS A 191 5.14 9.55 -5.58
N LEU A 192 5.87 10.43 -4.92
CA LEU A 192 7.28 10.67 -5.17
C LEU A 192 8.13 9.69 -4.36
N VAL A 193 8.83 8.81 -5.06
CA VAL A 193 9.74 7.82 -4.50
C VAL A 193 11.18 8.32 -4.67
N THR A 194 11.89 8.40 -3.55
CA THR A 194 13.32 8.70 -3.49
C THR A 194 14.05 7.49 -2.92
N ILE A 195 14.98 6.90 -3.66
CA ILE A 195 15.78 5.75 -3.21
C ILE A 195 17.25 6.09 -3.26
N ASP A 196 17.94 5.98 -2.12
CA ASP A 196 19.39 6.10 -2.03
C ASP A 196 19.97 4.80 -1.45
N ALA A 197 20.82 4.13 -2.23
CA ALA A 197 21.56 2.96 -1.79
C ALA A 197 23.03 3.08 -2.21
N PRO A 198 23.86 3.83 -1.45
CA PRO A 198 25.23 4.16 -1.83
C PRO A 198 26.20 3.01 -1.50
N TYR A 199 25.91 1.83 -2.06
CA TYR A 199 26.73 0.63 -1.94
C TYR A 199 27.49 0.35 -3.24
N TRP A 200 28.80 0.18 -3.10
CA TRP A 200 29.64 -0.18 -4.23
C TRP A 200 29.30 -1.57 -4.76
N GLY A 201 29.25 -1.72 -6.08
CA GLY A 201 29.00 -2.99 -6.78
C GLY A 201 27.52 -3.39 -6.96
N PHE A 202 26.64 -3.12 -5.99
CA PHE A 202 25.23 -3.56 -6.06
C PHE A 202 24.18 -2.47 -5.77
N GLY A 203 24.58 -1.26 -5.36
CA GLY A 203 23.66 -0.18 -4.98
C GLY A 203 22.62 0.15 -6.05
N TYR A 204 23.06 0.37 -7.30
CA TYR A 204 22.15 0.64 -8.42
C TYR A 204 21.16 -0.51 -8.67
N ARG A 205 21.61 -1.77 -8.55
CA ARG A 205 20.73 -2.94 -8.71
C ARG A 205 19.69 -3.00 -7.59
N LEU A 206 20.06 -2.62 -6.37
CA LEU A 206 19.14 -2.53 -5.24
C LEU A 206 18.12 -1.40 -5.45
N GLU A 207 18.57 -0.21 -5.86
CA GLU A 207 17.72 0.93 -6.20
C GLU A 207 16.65 0.55 -7.24
N GLN A 208 17.06 -0.11 -8.33
CA GLN A 208 16.14 -0.55 -9.39
C GLN A 208 15.17 -1.65 -8.92
N ALA A 209 15.65 -2.62 -8.14
CA ALA A 209 14.81 -3.69 -7.62
C ALA A 209 13.72 -3.14 -6.68
N LEU A 210 14.08 -2.22 -5.79
CA LEU A 210 13.13 -1.59 -4.87
C LEU A 210 12.15 -0.69 -5.60
N LEU A 211 12.60 0.10 -6.59
CA LEU A 211 11.71 0.94 -7.39
C LEU A 211 10.67 0.12 -8.16
N ALA A 212 11.08 -1.03 -8.70
CA ALA A 212 10.18 -1.96 -9.38
C ALA A 212 9.20 -2.62 -8.39
N GLY A 213 9.67 -2.99 -7.20
CA GLY A 213 8.81 -3.49 -6.12
C GLY A 213 7.76 -2.47 -5.69
N GLU A 214 8.14 -1.22 -5.46
CA GLU A 214 7.22 -0.11 -5.10
C GLU A 214 6.20 0.14 -6.22
N ARG A 215 6.64 0.17 -7.49
CA ARG A 215 5.73 0.30 -8.63
C ARG A 215 4.65 -0.77 -8.62
N ALA A 216 5.05 -2.04 -8.49
CA ALA A 216 4.11 -3.15 -8.47
C ALA A 216 3.19 -3.09 -7.24
N LEU A 217 3.70 -2.67 -6.09
CA LEU A 217 2.90 -2.47 -4.88
C LEU A 217 1.86 -1.37 -5.08
N PHE A 218 2.23 -0.26 -5.72
CA PHE A 218 1.32 0.83 -6.04
C PHE A 218 0.22 0.37 -6.99
N ILE A 219 0.55 -0.37 -8.05
CA ILE A 219 -0.45 -0.92 -8.97
C ILE A 219 -1.43 -1.80 -8.18
N GLU A 220 -0.92 -2.82 -7.50
CA GLU A 220 -1.77 -3.82 -6.84
C GLU A 220 -2.60 -3.22 -5.70
N SER A 221 -2.02 -2.36 -4.87
CA SER A 221 -2.74 -1.67 -3.80
C SER A 221 -3.89 -0.81 -4.34
N HIS A 222 -3.70 -0.11 -5.45
CA HIS A 222 -4.74 0.76 -6.01
C HIS A 222 -5.80 -0.06 -6.76
N ARG A 223 -5.39 -1.15 -7.42
CA ARG A 223 -6.34 -2.16 -7.94
C ARG A 223 -7.21 -2.69 -6.81
N ASN A 224 -6.64 -3.05 -5.66
CA ASN A 224 -7.38 -3.53 -4.52
C ASN A 224 -8.28 -2.47 -3.87
N CYS A 225 -7.86 -1.20 -3.82
CA CYS A 225 -8.75 -0.10 -3.42
C CYS A 225 -10.04 -0.10 -4.27
N PHE A 226 -9.93 -0.23 -5.60
CA PHE A 226 -11.13 -0.21 -6.46
C PHE A 226 -11.87 -1.55 -6.50
N GLY A 227 -11.15 -2.67 -6.56
CA GLY A 227 -11.74 -4.02 -6.58
C GLY A 227 -12.52 -4.36 -5.32
N TRP A 228 -12.06 -3.89 -4.15
CA TRP A 228 -12.75 -4.09 -2.88
C TRP A 228 -13.76 -2.98 -2.56
N ILE A 229 -14.16 -2.15 -3.52
CA ILE A 229 -15.10 -1.03 -3.29
C ILE A 229 -16.39 -1.47 -2.63
N ASP A 230 -16.95 -2.62 -3.00
CA ASP A 230 -18.17 -3.13 -2.37
C ASP A 230 -17.98 -3.52 -0.89
N GLU A 231 -16.75 -3.65 -0.41
CA GLU A 231 -16.44 -4.00 0.98
C GLU A 231 -16.30 -2.76 1.87
N TRP A 232 -15.72 -1.67 1.36
CA TRP A 232 -15.47 -0.45 2.14
C TRP A 232 -16.40 0.72 1.83
N PHE A 233 -17.10 0.72 0.70
CA PHE A 233 -17.98 1.83 0.32
C PHE A 233 -19.12 2.00 1.32
N GLY A 234 -19.24 3.20 1.89
CA GLY A 234 -20.19 3.54 2.94
C GLY A 234 -19.65 3.43 4.37
N LEU A 235 -18.43 2.92 4.57
CA LEU A 235 -17.79 2.95 5.90
C LEU A 235 -17.42 4.38 6.30
N THR A 236 -17.65 4.70 7.58
CA THR A 236 -17.21 5.96 8.17
C THR A 236 -15.73 5.89 8.58
N MET A 237 -15.09 7.06 8.69
CA MET A 237 -13.74 7.18 9.23
C MET A 237 -13.57 6.61 10.65
N GLN A 238 -14.64 6.57 11.43
CA GLN A 238 -14.61 5.94 12.75
C GLN A 238 -14.60 4.41 12.63
N GLN A 239 -15.52 3.84 11.86
CA GLN A 239 -15.61 2.39 11.65
C GLN A 239 -14.32 1.81 11.07
N ILE A 240 -13.70 2.49 10.11
CA ILE A 240 -12.44 1.99 9.52
C ILE A 240 -11.26 2.03 10.51
N ARG A 241 -11.23 3.00 11.42
CA ARG A 241 -10.22 3.05 12.50
C ARG A 241 -10.43 1.94 13.53
N GLU A 242 -11.67 1.61 13.84
CA GLU A 242 -11.99 0.48 14.73
C GLU A 242 -11.56 -0.85 14.09
N LEU A 243 -11.79 -1.02 12.79
CA LEU A 243 -11.32 -2.18 12.03
C LEU A 243 -9.78 -2.25 11.99
N GLU A 244 -9.09 -1.14 11.72
CA GLU A 244 -7.62 -1.08 11.71
C GLU A 244 -7.05 -1.50 13.07
N GLN A 245 -7.58 -0.98 14.18
CA GLN A 245 -7.13 -1.35 15.53
C GLN A 245 -7.33 -2.84 15.83
N GLN A 246 -8.47 -3.42 15.41
CA GLN A 246 -8.71 -4.86 15.56
C GLN A 246 -7.74 -5.68 14.69
N GLY A 247 -7.47 -5.20 13.46
CA GLY A 247 -6.53 -5.81 12.54
C GLY A 247 -5.11 -5.83 13.09
N ASP A 248 -4.61 -4.70 13.61
CA ASP A 248 -3.27 -4.56 14.19
C ASP A 248 -3.02 -5.58 15.32
N CYS A 249 -4.00 -5.75 16.21
CA CYS A 249 -3.93 -6.76 17.28
C CYS A 249 -3.79 -8.19 16.72
N LEU A 250 -4.60 -8.55 15.72
CA LEU A 250 -4.58 -9.88 15.11
C LEU A 250 -3.28 -10.16 14.35
N LEU A 251 -2.70 -9.14 13.69
CA LEU A 251 -1.41 -9.25 13.02
C LEU A 251 -0.30 -9.59 14.02
N ASN A 252 -0.24 -8.84 15.12
CA ASN A 252 0.78 -9.03 16.14
C ASN A 252 0.63 -10.39 16.83
N GLU A 253 -0.58 -10.90 17.04
CA GLU A 253 -0.82 -12.26 17.55
C GLU A 253 -0.32 -13.36 16.59
N LYS A 254 -0.53 -13.19 15.27
CA LYS A 254 -0.10 -14.18 14.26
C LYS A 254 1.42 -14.28 14.19
N ILE A 255 2.14 -13.16 14.30
CA ILE A 255 3.61 -13.13 14.29
C ILE A 255 4.19 -13.64 15.62
N SER A 256 3.51 -13.40 16.75
CA SER A 256 4.03 -13.75 18.09
C SER A 256 3.84 -15.21 18.47
N LYS A 257 3.00 -15.98 17.76
CA LYS A 257 2.81 -17.42 18.01
C LYS A 257 3.77 -18.21 17.10
N PRO A 258 4.84 -18.84 17.63
CA PRO A 258 5.54 -19.88 16.90
C PRO A 258 4.52 -20.95 16.55
N ALA A 259 4.58 -21.52 15.34
CA ALA A 259 3.68 -22.58 14.88
C ALA A 259 3.73 -23.82 15.80
N LEU A 260 3.01 -23.77 16.92
CA LEU A 260 2.65 -24.93 17.71
C LEU A 260 1.39 -25.51 17.07
N LEU A 261 1.63 -26.54 16.26
CA LEU A 261 0.71 -27.61 15.83
C LEU A 261 -0.76 -27.39 16.22
N THR A 262 -1.63 -27.14 15.24
CA THR A 262 -2.93 -27.82 15.13
C THR A 262 -3.53 -27.64 13.73
N ASP A 263 -4.23 -28.68 13.29
CA ASP A 263 -4.67 -28.97 11.92
C ASP A 263 -5.39 -27.85 11.17
N ALA A 264 -5.11 -27.78 9.86
CA ALA A 264 -5.65 -26.84 8.88
C ALA A 264 -7.19 -26.89 8.68
N ALA A 265 -7.91 -27.73 9.40
CA ALA A 265 -9.36 -27.89 9.26
C ALA A 265 -10.19 -26.96 10.17
N ASP A 266 -9.60 -26.42 11.26
CA ASP A 266 -10.37 -25.71 12.29
C ASP A 266 -10.45 -24.18 12.07
N CYS A 267 -9.62 -23.64 11.18
CA CYS A 267 -9.59 -22.21 10.89
C CYS A 267 -10.67 -21.80 9.87
N GLU A 268 -10.94 -22.60 8.84
CA GLU A 268 -11.94 -22.27 7.82
C GLU A 268 -13.39 -22.25 8.37
N GLN A 269 -13.70 -23.11 9.36
CA GLN A 269 -15.06 -23.20 9.90
C GLN A 269 -15.46 -22.05 10.85
N ARG A 270 -14.49 -21.37 11.48
CA ARG A 270 -14.79 -20.19 12.32
C ARG A 270 -14.97 -18.90 11.50
N PHE A 271 -14.40 -18.84 10.31
CA PHE A 271 -14.40 -17.63 9.47
C PHE A 271 -15.69 -17.45 8.64
N THR A 272 -16.28 -18.53 8.13
CA THR A 272 -17.58 -18.47 7.45
C THR A 272 -18.68 -18.03 8.41
N HIS A 273 -18.68 -18.54 9.64
CA HIS A 273 -19.73 -18.24 10.61
C HIS A 273 -19.67 -16.83 11.21
N SER A 274 -18.48 -16.22 11.27
CA SER A 274 -18.27 -14.85 11.77
C SER A 274 -18.65 -13.79 10.73
N SER A 275 -18.22 -13.98 9.48
CA SER A 275 -18.50 -13.04 8.38
C SER A 275 -19.98 -13.01 8.01
N GLU A 276 -20.68 -14.16 7.97
CA GLU A 276 -22.11 -14.20 7.67
C GLU A 276 -22.97 -13.55 8.77
N ARG A 277 -22.60 -13.69 10.05
CA ARG A 277 -23.34 -13.10 11.18
C ARG A 277 -23.18 -11.58 11.26
N GLN A 278 -22.00 -11.03 10.95
CA GLN A 278 -21.79 -9.59 10.95
C GLN A 278 -22.45 -8.89 9.76
N VAL A 279 -22.50 -9.54 8.59
CA VAL A 279 -23.19 -8.98 7.41
C VAL A 279 -24.71 -8.97 7.59
N GLN A 280 -25.30 -9.98 8.26
CA GLN A 280 -26.76 -10.00 8.50
C GLN A 280 -27.23 -8.99 9.55
N GLN A 281 -26.40 -8.62 10.53
CA GLN A 281 -26.79 -7.63 11.55
C GLN A 281 -26.82 -6.19 11.03
N VAL A 282 -26.12 -5.87 9.93
CA VAL A 282 -26.09 -4.52 9.35
C VAL A 282 -27.23 -4.30 8.34
N VAL A 283 -27.91 -5.36 7.88
CA VAL A 283 -29.01 -5.26 6.89
C VAL A 283 -30.39 -5.09 7.57
N HIS A 284 -30.48 -5.15 8.89
CA HIS A 284 -31.75 -5.06 9.64
C HIS A 284 -31.82 -3.94 10.70
N THR A 285 -31.05 -2.88 10.55
CA THR A 285 -31.26 -1.60 11.27
C THR A 285 -31.17 -0.42 10.33
#